data_AF-A0A6L3Y6M4-F1
#
_entry.id   AF-A0A6L3Y6M4-F1
#
_cell.length_a   1.000
_cell.length_b   1.000
_cell.length_c   1.000
_cell.angle_alpha   90.00
_cell.angle_beta   90.00
_cell.angle_gamma   90.00
#
_symmetry.space_group_name_H-M   'P 1'
#
loop_
_entity.id
_entity.type
_entity.pdbx_description
1 polymer ?
#
loop_
_entity_poly.entity_id
_entity_poly.type
_entity_poly.pdbx_seq_one_letter_code
_entity_poly.pdbx_strand_id
1 'polypeptide(L)'
;GVELSVAHTLGQLAASVSGKKASASKRLASLALFLLTYGIVYANPDVLSLIEMFCGPLIAVILFLIPAYLIYTRPSLAELRGVTVFLVVLGGLATLSALLWTML
;
A
#
# COMPACT_ATOMS: atom_id res chain seq x y z
N GLY A 1 -38.83 -11.53 -34.17
CA GLY A 1 -39.16 -10.74 -32.95
C GLY A 1 -38.03 -10.74 -31.94
N VAL A 2 -37.63 -11.91 -31.45
CA VAL A 2 -36.67 -12.06 -30.34
C VAL A 2 -35.21 -11.79 -30.74
N GLU A 3 -34.82 -12.03 -32.00
CA GLU A 3 -33.42 -11.89 -32.47
C GLU A 3 -32.94 -10.42 -32.50
N LEU A 4 -33.85 -9.47 -32.74
CA LEU A 4 -33.56 -8.03 -32.65
C LEU A 4 -33.29 -7.60 -31.20
N SER A 5 -33.95 -8.20 -30.22
CA SER A 5 -33.75 -7.85 -28.80
C SER A 5 -32.36 -8.25 -28.30
N VAL A 6 -31.84 -9.39 -28.78
CA VAL A 6 -30.50 -9.86 -28.42
C VAL A 6 -29.45 -9.01 -29.13
N ALA A 7 -29.62 -8.70 -30.41
CA ALA A 7 -28.71 -7.83 -31.15
C ALA A 7 -28.62 -6.42 -30.53
N HIS A 8 -29.73 -5.86 -30.04
CA HIS A 8 -29.72 -4.57 -29.33
C HIS A 8 -29.04 -4.65 -27.96
N THR A 9 -29.23 -5.76 -27.22
CA THR A 9 -28.58 -5.96 -25.91
C THR A 9 -27.08 -6.18 -26.08
N LEU A 10 -26.68 -6.98 -27.06
CA LEU A 10 -25.29 -7.28 -27.39
C LEU A 10 -24.59 -6.06 -28.01
N GLY A 11 -25.32 -5.25 -28.79
CA GLY A 11 -24.88 -3.95 -29.28
C GLY A 11 -24.70 -2.92 -28.17
N GLN A 12 -25.61 -2.87 -27.18
CA GLN A 12 -25.44 -2.05 -25.98
C GLN A 12 -24.26 -2.52 -25.12
N LEU A 13 -24.07 -3.84 -24.96
CA LEU A 13 -22.91 -4.38 -24.25
C LEU A 13 -21.62 -4.05 -25.00
N ALA A 14 -21.56 -4.25 -26.31
CA ALA A 14 -20.39 -3.93 -27.13
C ALA A 14 -20.07 -2.41 -27.15
N ALA A 15 -21.10 -1.56 -27.19
CA ALA A 15 -20.93 -0.11 -27.09
C ALA A 15 -20.47 0.34 -25.69
N SER A 16 -20.96 -0.30 -24.62
CA SER A 16 -20.52 -0.05 -23.24
C SER A 16 -19.09 -0.56 -22.96
N VAL A 17 -18.68 -1.65 -23.62
CA VAL A 17 -17.34 -2.25 -23.55
C VAL A 17 -16.33 -1.56 -24.46
N SER A 18 -16.78 -0.85 -25.51
CA SER A 18 -15.97 0.08 -26.31
C SER A 18 -15.59 1.36 -25.53
N GLY A 19 -15.38 1.23 -24.22
CA GLY A 19 -14.79 2.20 -23.32
C GLY A 19 -13.29 2.40 -23.54
N LYS A 20 -12.86 2.63 -24.80
CA LYS A 20 -11.49 3.12 -25.10
C LYS A 20 -11.16 4.44 -24.39
N LYS A 21 -12.17 5.13 -23.85
CA LYS A 21 -12.03 6.37 -23.05
C LYS A 21 -11.79 6.13 -21.55
N ALA A 22 -12.00 4.91 -21.02
CA ALA A 22 -11.75 4.62 -19.60
C ALA A 22 -10.25 4.49 -19.27
N SER A 23 -9.41 4.08 -20.23
CA SER A 23 -7.95 3.96 -20.03
C SER A 23 -7.23 5.30 -20.20
N ALA A 24 -7.61 6.10 -21.21
CA ALA A 24 -7.04 7.44 -21.40
C ALA A 24 -7.39 8.39 -20.25
N SER A 25 -8.62 8.32 -19.72
CA SER A 25 -9.03 9.11 -18.56
C SER A 25 -8.29 8.71 -17.28
N LYS A 26 -8.03 7.41 -17.05
CA LYS A 26 -7.22 6.95 -15.91
C LYS A 26 -5.77 7.43 -16.01
N ARG A 27 -5.17 7.39 -17.20
CA ARG A 27 -3.80 7.90 -17.44
C ARG A 27 -3.70 9.40 -17.24
N LEU A 28 -4.71 10.15 -17.71
CA LEU A 28 -4.77 11.60 -17.51
C LEU A 28 -4.99 11.94 -16.03
N ALA A 29 -5.84 11.18 -15.33
CA ALA A 29 -6.04 11.34 -13.89
C ALA A 29 -4.77 11.03 -13.08
N SER A 30 -4.02 9.97 -13.42
CA SER A 30 -2.76 9.66 -12.74
C SER A 30 -1.69 10.72 -12.99
N LEU A 31 -1.59 11.25 -14.21
CA LEU A 31 -0.68 12.35 -14.55
C LEU A 31 -1.06 13.64 -13.82
N ALA A 32 -2.34 13.97 -13.77
CA ALA A 32 -2.85 15.14 -13.05
C ALA A 32 -2.58 15.02 -11.54
N LEU A 33 -2.84 13.85 -10.95
CA LEU A 33 -2.60 13.60 -9.53
C LEU A 33 -1.10 13.64 -9.18
N PHE A 34 -0.24 13.13 -10.06
CA PHE A 34 1.21 13.19 -9.92
C PHE A 34 1.72 14.64 -9.93
N LEU A 35 1.33 15.43 -10.94
CA LEU A 35 1.73 16.84 -11.05
C LEU A 35 1.22 17.68 -9.88
N LEU A 36 -0.01 17.43 -9.45
CA LEU A 36 -0.61 18.11 -8.30
C LEU A 36 0.15 17.79 -7.01
N THR A 37 0.44 16.52 -6.75
CA THR A 37 1.21 16.09 -5.57
C THR A 37 2.63 16.65 -5.60
N TYR A 38 3.29 16.63 -6.76
CA TYR A 38 4.62 17.21 -6.95
C TYR A 38 4.64 18.72 -6.65
N GLY A 39 3.66 19.46 -7.18
CA GLY A 39 3.53 20.90 -6.92
C GLY A 39 3.28 21.22 -5.45
N ILE A 40 2.44 20.44 -4.76
CA ILE A 40 2.15 20.61 -3.33
C ILE A 40 3.41 20.39 -2.50
N VAL A 41 4.18 19.34 -2.79
CA VAL A 41 5.44 19.04 -2.07
C VAL A 41 6.49 20.13 -2.29
N TYR A 42 6.59 20.69 -3.50
CA TYR A 42 7.51 21.79 -3.78
C TYR A 42 7.12 23.08 -3.06
N ALA A 43 5.81 23.36 -2.95
CA ALA A 43 5.31 24.57 -2.30
C ALA A 43 5.39 24.49 -0.76
N ASN A 44 5.13 23.32 -0.18
CA ASN A 44 5.16 23.10 1.27
C ASN A 44 5.87 21.78 1.60
N PRO A 45 7.15 21.83 2.02
CA PRO A 45 7.90 20.61 2.35
C PRO A 45 7.36 19.89 3.59
N ASP A 46 6.55 20.54 4.43
CA ASP A 46 5.91 19.91 5.60
C ASP A 46 5.05 18.70 5.26
N VAL A 47 4.47 18.65 4.06
CA VAL A 47 3.69 17.49 3.59
C VAL A 47 4.57 16.24 3.48
N LEU A 48 5.84 16.42 3.09
CA LEU A 48 6.80 15.31 3.04
C LEU A 48 7.11 14.79 4.44
N SER A 49 7.35 15.69 5.40
CA SER A 49 7.55 15.31 6.80
C SER A 49 6.33 14.61 7.39
N LEU A 50 5.12 15.04 7.06
CA LEU A 50 3.90 14.34 7.46
C LEU A 50 3.86 12.93 6.88
N ILE A 51 4.12 12.75 5.59
CA ILE A 51 4.14 11.43 4.95
C ILE A 51 5.19 10.53 5.63
N GLU A 52 6.36 11.07 5.95
CA GLU A 52 7.41 10.35 6.65
C GLU A 52 6.99 9.93 8.07
N MET A 53 6.32 10.81 8.82
CA MET A 53 5.78 10.51 10.15
C MET A 53 4.74 9.39 10.14
N PHE A 54 3.97 9.23 9.06
CA PHE A 54 3.03 8.11 8.91
C PHE A 54 3.71 6.85 8.38
N CYS A 55 4.62 6.99 7.42
CA CYS A 55 5.29 5.88 6.74
C CYS A 55 6.30 5.17 7.66
N GLY A 56 7.04 5.92 8.48
CA GLY A 56 8.05 5.40 9.40
C GLY A 56 7.49 4.35 10.37
N PRO A 57 6.46 4.68 11.18
CA PRO A 57 5.83 3.72 12.08
C PRO A 57 5.20 2.54 11.34
N LEU A 58 4.58 2.78 10.18
CA LEU A 58 3.93 1.73 9.39
C LEU A 58 4.96 0.72 8.85
N ILE A 59 6.07 1.19 8.28
CA ILE A 59 7.18 0.34 7.84
C ILE A 59 7.79 -0.41 9.03
N ALA A 60 7.93 0.22 10.19
CA ALA A 60 8.44 -0.42 11.40
C ALA A 60 7.59 -1.62 11.81
N VAL A 61 6.27 -1.45 11.82
CA VAL A 61 5.33 -2.53 12.15
C VAL A 61 5.47 -3.67 11.14
N ILE A 62 5.56 -3.36 9.85
CA ILE A 62 5.71 -4.39 8.81
C ILE A 62 7.04 -5.14 8.93
N LEU A 63 8.15 -4.43 9.14
CA LEU A 63 9.49 -5.03 9.17
C LEU A 63 9.81 -5.74 10.48
N PHE A 64 9.22 -5.34 11.61
CA PHE A 64 9.58 -5.87 12.93
C PHE A 64 8.45 -6.64 13.60
N LEU A 65 7.22 -6.11 13.59
CA LEU A 65 6.10 -6.75 14.29
C LEU A 65 5.58 -7.97 13.54
N ILE A 66 5.44 -7.91 12.21
CA ILE A 66 4.97 -9.03 11.40
C ILE A 66 5.89 -10.26 11.50
N PRO A 67 7.21 -10.17 11.27
CA PRO A 67 8.08 -11.35 11.37
C PRO A 67 8.16 -11.90 12.80
N ALA A 68 8.22 -11.02 13.81
CA ALA A 68 8.17 -11.46 15.21
C ALA A 68 6.87 -12.23 15.50
N TYR A 69 5.73 -11.69 15.10
CA TYR A 69 4.42 -12.33 15.30
C TYR A 69 4.29 -13.67 14.58
N LEU A 70 4.79 -13.77 13.34
CA LEU A 70 4.75 -14.99 12.55
C LEU A 70 5.59 -16.11 13.16
N ILE A 71 6.74 -15.79 13.74
CA ILE A 71 7.60 -16.76 14.43
C ILE A 71 6.92 -17.30 15.71
N TYR A 72 6.21 -16.45 16.46
CA TYR A 72 5.47 -16.89 17.65
C TYR A 72 4.22 -17.70 17.33
N THR A 73 3.52 -17.37 16.24
CA THR A 73 2.22 -17.98 15.90
C THR A 73 2.34 -19.30 15.15
N ARG A 74 3.44 -19.53 14.41
CA ARG A 74 3.61 -20.74 13.59
C ARG A 74 4.39 -21.83 14.34
N PRO A 75 3.75 -22.97 14.69
CA PRO A 75 4.42 -24.07 15.40
C PRO A 75 5.48 -24.79 14.56
N SER A 76 5.45 -24.65 13.22
CA SER A 76 6.47 -25.19 12.31
C SER A 76 7.79 -24.42 12.33
N LEU A 77 7.85 -23.24 12.97
CA LEU A 77 9.09 -22.49 13.22
C LEU A 77 9.56 -22.62 14.67
N ALA A 78 8.99 -23.56 15.43
CA ALA A 78 9.38 -23.79 16.83
C ALA A 78 10.84 -24.23 16.98
N GLU A 79 11.40 -24.88 15.96
CA GLU A 79 12.81 -25.32 15.92
C GLU A 79 13.79 -24.15 15.75
N LEU A 80 13.31 -23.03 15.16
CA LEU A 80 14.06 -21.78 15.06
C LEU A 80 13.96 -20.90 16.31
N ARG A 81 13.26 -21.33 17.38
CA ARG A 81 13.15 -20.63 18.69
C ARG A 81 14.47 -20.61 19.49
N GLY A 82 15.56 -20.26 18.81
CA GLY A 82 16.86 -20.01 19.41
C GLY A 82 17.16 -18.51 19.57
N VAL A 83 18.43 -18.21 19.83
CA VAL A 83 18.97 -16.86 20.06
C VAL A 83 18.63 -15.88 18.92
N THR A 84 18.56 -16.36 17.68
CA THR A 84 18.22 -15.54 16.50
C THR A 84 16.82 -14.93 16.59
N VAL A 85 15.83 -15.65 17.13
CA VAL A 85 14.47 -15.11 17.30
C VAL A 85 14.43 -14.08 18.41
N PHE A 86 15.17 -14.32 19.49
CA PHE A 86 15.33 -13.34 20.56
C PHE A 86 15.99 -12.05 20.04
N LEU A 87 17.04 -12.16 19.22
CA LEU A 87 17.68 -11.01 18.57
C LEU A 87 16.76 -10.28 17.59
N VAL A 88 15.92 -10.99 16.83
CA VAL A 88 14.94 -10.39 15.92
C VAL A 88 13.85 -9.65 16.70
N VAL A 89 13.36 -10.22 17.79
CA VAL A 89 12.36 -9.57 18.66
C VAL A 89 12.96 -8.36 19.37
N LEU A 90 14.18 -8.48 19.89
CA LEU A 90 14.88 -7.38 20.59
C LEU A 90 15.28 -6.26 19.64
N GLY A 91 15.74 -6.60 18.43
CA GLY A 91 15.95 -5.65 17.34
C GLY A 91 14.65 -4.99 16.89
N GLY A 92 13.54 -5.74 16.87
CA GLY A 92 12.22 -5.20 16.59
C GLY A 92 11.69 -4.25 17.65
N LEU A 93 11.90 -4.56 18.93
CA LEU A 93 11.56 -3.65 20.03
C LEU A 93 12.46 -2.40 20.03
N ALA A 94 13.76 -2.55 19.79
CA ALA A 94 14.70 -1.42 19.76
C ALA A 94 14.38 -0.44 18.64
N THR A 95 14.00 -0.94 17.46
CA THR A 95 13.64 -0.10 16.31
C THR A 95 12.27 0.54 16.46
N LEU A 96 11.27 -0.17 17.00
CA LEU A 96 10.01 0.44 17.42
C LEU A 96 10.25 1.54 18.46
N SER A 97 11.12 1.31 19.44
CA SER A 97 11.46 2.30 20.47
C SER A 97 12.17 3.53 19.90
N ALA A 98 13.11 3.35 18.97
CA ALA A 98 13.80 4.47 18.31
C ALA A 98 12.86 5.28 17.42
N LEU A 99 11.93 4.62 16.73
CA LEU A 99 10.95 5.28 15.86
C LEU A 99 9.83 5.97 16.63
N LEU A 100 9.43 5.45 17.79
CA LEU A 100 8.53 6.16 18.68
C LEU A 100 9.21 7.37 19.33
N TRP A 101 10.51 7.26 19.66
CA TRP A 101 11.29 8.38 20.20
C TRP A 101 11.49 9.50 19.18
N THR A 102 11.72 9.19 17.90
CA THR A 102 11.87 10.23 16.86
C THR A 102 10.55 10.91 16.48
N MET A 103 9.40 10.34 16.88
CA MET A 103 8.06 10.89 16.64
C MET A 103 7.51 11.68 17.84
N LEU A 104 8.18 11.60 19.01
CA LEU A 104 7.87 12.37 20.22
C LEU A 104 8.71 13.64 20.26
#